data_AF-A0A839PQS8-F1
#
_entry.id   AF-A0A839PQS8-F1
#
_cell.length_a   1.000
_cell.length_b   1.000
_cell.length_c   1.000
_cell.angle_alpha   90.00
_cell.angle_beta   90.00
_cell.angle_gamma   90.00
#
_symmetry.space_group_name_H-M   'P 1'
#
loop_
_entity.id
_entity.type
_entity.pdbx_description
1 polymer ?
#
loop_
_entity_poly.entity_id
_entity_poly.type
_entity_poly.pdbx_seq_one_letter_code
_entity_poly.pdbx_strand_id
1 'polypeptide(L)'
;MDQTSKLIDYVQHAMVAIMAAGIAPAYSRCLDRAKVSSRTDGPFRRDREMLHVDIPTRSEFGALSGVRSDACVSIYLRTTPLTQDIDASRIELGNLARQAREQLMSIGLDKRRLALLMEELDAMADDEEFWRLQANSLAILATPDSLRTFRLANSLTPMVQVSDRFHLKPLLRAITFPHSAYILALSENAVRLVEMHAGLPAATLKIADMPKSAASAAGKSTLNDRSPSGRIHGLEGQNVRFQQYARKVDAALRPFLAGRETPLILAATGRLASVFRAVNSYPHLLPEGIEDSPDRISDDELAQAARPVLDAFYAREVDELKALFDKRADDNRATTDISDAARAATFGAVETLLVDMDAAIPGNVDEKTGAVSFAENSDADSYGIVDEIAARALSSGARVFSVRRPDIPGQKELAAILRFPV
;
A
#
# COMPACT_ATOMS: atom_id res chain seq x y z
N MET A 1 13.19 -27.66 29.94
CA MET A 1 13.27 -28.94 29.21
C MET A 1 12.46 -29.99 29.97
N ASP A 2 11.13 -30.02 29.78
CA ASP A 2 10.25 -31.18 30.03
C ASP A 2 8.79 -30.80 29.73
N GLN A 3 8.41 -30.82 28.44
CA GLN A 3 6.99 -30.80 28.03
C GLN A 3 6.80 -31.31 26.59
N THR A 4 7.84 -31.25 25.75
CA THR A 4 7.82 -31.79 24.38
C THR A 4 8.04 -33.31 24.29
N SER A 5 8.67 -33.94 25.29
CA SER A 5 8.90 -35.40 25.28
C SER A 5 7.67 -36.22 25.67
N LYS A 6 6.69 -35.64 26.38
CA LYS A 6 5.48 -36.35 26.83
C LYS A 6 4.35 -36.39 25.77
N LEU A 7 4.37 -35.50 24.77
CA LEU A 7 3.38 -35.52 23.68
C LEU A 7 3.67 -36.57 22.61
N ILE A 8 4.94 -36.93 22.40
CA ILE A 8 5.34 -37.91 21.37
C ILE A 8 4.96 -39.34 21.80
N ASP A 9 5.11 -39.68 23.08
CA ASP A 9 4.71 -41.00 23.63
C ASP A 9 3.18 -41.21 23.61
N TYR A 10 2.39 -40.14 23.77
CA TYR A 10 0.92 -40.24 23.79
C TYR A 10 0.34 -40.53 22.39
N VAL A 11 0.94 -39.96 21.33
CA VAL A 11 0.49 -40.16 19.95
C VAL A 11 0.92 -41.53 19.41
N GLN A 12 2.09 -42.03 19.79
CA GLN A 12 2.54 -43.38 19.41
C GLN A 12 1.74 -44.50 20.09
N HIS A 13 1.30 -44.31 21.35
CA HIS A 13 0.43 -45.29 22.01
C HIS A 13 -1.00 -45.32 21.45
N ALA A 14 -1.55 -44.18 21.01
CA ALA A 14 -2.89 -44.11 20.41
C ALA A 14 -2.97 -44.79 19.03
N MET A 15 -1.90 -44.75 18.23
CA MET A 15 -1.86 -45.42 16.92
C MET A 15 -1.77 -46.95 17.01
N VAL A 16 -1.12 -47.49 18.04
CA VAL A 16 -1.01 -48.95 18.26
C VAL A 16 -2.32 -49.54 18.78
N ALA A 17 -3.11 -48.78 19.56
CA ALA A 17 -4.42 -49.21 20.03
C ALA A 17 -5.48 -49.30 18.91
N ILE A 18 -5.38 -48.47 17.87
CA ILE A 18 -6.32 -48.48 16.73
C ILE A 18 -6.00 -49.61 15.74
N MET A 19 -4.74 -50.01 15.60
CA MET A 19 -4.34 -51.15 14.76
C MET A 19 -4.66 -52.53 15.38
N ALA A 20 -4.81 -52.63 16.70
CA ALA A 20 -5.11 -53.89 17.39
C ALA A 20 -6.61 -54.27 17.41
N ALA A 21 -7.51 -53.38 16.98
CA ALA A 21 -8.96 -53.59 17.11
C ALA A 21 -9.64 -54.31 15.92
N GLY A 22 -8.87 -54.78 14.92
CA GLY A 22 -9.27 -55.89 14.03
C GLY A 22 -10.70 -55.90 13.47
N ILE A 23 -11.13 -54.83 12.77
CA ILE A 23 -12.39 -54.85 11.99
C ILE A 23 -12.08 -54.56 10.52
N ALA A 24 -12.24 -55.58 9.69
CA ALA A 24 -12.24 -55.55 8.22
C ALA A 24 -13.61 -56.07 7.73
N PRO A 25 -13.93 -56.09 6.42
CA PRO A 25 -13.78 -55.07 5.37
C PRO A 25 -15.07 -54.94 4.50
N ALA A 26 -15.19 -53.88 3.68
CA ALA A 26 -16.09 -53.87 2.51
C ALA A 26 -15.68 -52.81 1.48
N TYR A 27 -14.69 -53.10 0.64
CA TYR A 27 -14.46 -52.37 -0.61
C TYR A 27 -13.90 -53.33 -1.68
N SER A 28 -14.82 -53.96 -2.40
CA SER A 28 -14.54 -54.59 -3.70
C SER A 28 -15.85 -54.63 -4.50
N ARG A 29 -16.04 -53.62 -5.35
CA ARG A 29 -16.75 -53.70 -6.64
C ARG A 29 -16.79 -52.33 -7.31
N CYS A 30 -16.70 -52.37 -8.64
CA CYS A 30 -16.94 -51.27 -9.60
C CYS A 30 -15.73 -50.42 -10.04
N LEU A 31 -14.65 -51.10 -10.42
CA LEU A 31 -13.80 -50.66 -11.53
C LEU A 31 -14.02 -51.62 -12.71
N ASP A 32 -15.07 -51.38 -13.51
CA ASP A 32 -15.12 -51.70 -14.95
C ASP A 32 -16.52 -51.43 -15.53
N ARG A 33 -16.70 -50.24 -16.11
CA ARG A 33 -17.49 -49.96 -17.33
C ARG A 33 -17.67 -48.45 -17.50
N ALA A 34 -16.90 -47.88 -18.42
CA ALA A 34 -17.42 -47.10 -19.56
C ALA A 34 -16.30 -46.21 -20.15
N LYS A 35 -15.74 -46.67 -21.27
CA LYS A 35 -15.16 -45.78 -22.28
C LYS A 35 -16.28 -44.95 -22.92
N VAL A 36 -15.86 -43.78 -23.44
CA VAL A 36 -16.48 -42.89 -24.45
C VAL A 36 -17.07 -41.59 -23.86
N SER A 37 -16.28 -40.52 -23.89
CA SER A 37 -16.50 -39.40 -24.83
C SER A 37 -15.64 -38.20 -24.43
N SER A 38 -14.78 -37.81 -25.37
CA SER A 38 -14.02 -36.56 -25.42
C SER A 38 -14.89 -35.32 -25.17
N ARG A 39 -14.45 -34.44 -24.26
CA ARG A 39 -14.58 -32.99 -24.42
C ARG A 39 -13.45 -32.30 -23.66
N THR A 40 -12.76 -31.46 -24.41
CA THR A 40 -11.73 -30.49 -24.02
C THR A 40 -12.14 -29.66 -22.80
N ASP A 41 -11.47 -29.84 -21.67
CA ASP A 41 -11.40 -28.82 -20.62
C ASP A 41 -10.12 -28.01 -20.82
N GLY A 42 -10.33 -26.75 -21.21
CA GLY A 42 -9.28 -25.74 -21.33
C GLY A 42 -8.67 -25.40 -19.98
N PRO A 43 -7.56 -24.65 -19.95
CA PRO A 43 -6.89 -24.35 -18.70
C PRO A 43 -7.79 -23.44 -17.87
N PHE A 44 -8.10 -23.87 -16.64
CA PHE A 44 -8.57 -23.00 -15.56
C PHE A 44 -7.61 -21.80 -15.47
N ARG A 45 -8.00 -20.68 -16.07
CA ARG A 45 -7.43 -19.38 -15.71
C ARG A 45 -7.92 -19.11 -14.29
N ARG A 46 -7.02 -19.22 -13.30
CA ARG A 46 -7.17 -18.40 -12.10
C ARG A 46 -7.19 -16.96 -12.59
N ASP A 47 -8.33 -16.31 -12.48
CA ASP A 47 -8.39 -14.86 -12.63
C ASP A 47 -7.42 -14.30 -11.59
N ARG A 48 -6.30 -13.77 -12.10
CA ARG A 48 -5.20 -13.27 -11.28
C ARG A 48 -5.74 -12.14 -10.42
N GLU A 49 -5.56 -12.32 -9.13
CA GLU A 49 -5.83 -11.42 -8.01
C GLU A 49 -5.31 -10.01 -8.33
N MET A 50 -6.15 -9.18 -8.95
CA MET A 50 -5.92 -7.75 -9.05
C MET A 50 -6.66 -7.10 -7.89
N LEU A 51 -5.92 -6.75 -6.86
CA LEU A 51 -6.39 -5.90 -5.78
C LEU A 51 -6.50 -4.47 -6.28
N HIS A 52 -7.61 -3.81 -5.98
CA HIS A 52 -7.85 -2.43 -6.37
C HIS A 52 -7.48 -1.56 -5.18
N VAL A 53 -6.26 -1.02 -5.17
CA VAL A 53 -5.78 -0.12 -4.12
C VAL A 53 -5.88 1.32 -4.61
N ASP A 54 -6.60 2.16 -3.87
CA ASP A 54 -6.73 3.60 -4.09
C ASP A 54 -6.45 4.33 -2.76
N ILE A 55 -5.17 4.66 -2.55
CA ILE A 55 -4.71 5.43 -1.38
C ILE A 55 -4.87 6.92 -1.70
N PRO A 56 -5.38 7.74 -0.76
CA PRO A 56 -5.48 9.18 -0.98
C PRO A 56 -4.11 9.80 -1.27
N THR A 57 -4.06 10.67 -2.27
CA THR A 57 -2.90 11.56 -2.48
C THR A 57 -2.74 12.52 -1.31
N ARG A 58 -1.55 13.11 -1.14
CA ARG A 58 -1.32 14.12 -0.10
C ARG A 58 -2.29 15.31 -0.21
N SER A 59 -2.61 15.74 -1.43
CA SER A 59 -3.58 16.81 -1.68
C SER A 59 -5.01 16.42 -1.28
N GLU A 60 -5.42 15.18 -1.57
CA GLU A 60 -6.74 14.69 -1.16
C GLU A 60 -6.83 14.53 0.36
N PHE A 61 -5.77 14.03 0.99
CA PHE A 61 -5.69 13.95 2.45
C PHE A 61 -5.81 15.34 3.09
N GLY A 62 -5.10 16.33 2.56
CA GLY A 62 -5.21 17.72 2.98
C GLY A 62 -6.65 18.24 2.85
N ALA A 63 -7.31 17.98 1.72
CA ALA A 63 -8.71 18.37 1.52
C ALA A 63 -9.65 17.69 2.54
N LEU A 64 -9.50 16.38 2.78
CA LEU A 64 -10.29 15.62 3.75
C LEU A 64 -10.09 16.14 5.18
N SER A 65 -8.87 16.49 5.56
CA SER A 65 -8.54 17.01 6.90
C SER A 65 -9.22 18.37 7.18
N GLY A 66 -9.47 19.15 6.13
CA GLY A 66 -10.11 20.45 6.20
C GLY A 66 -11.64 20.40 6.22
N VAL A 67 -12.24 19.23 5.97
CA VAL A 67 -13.71 19.09 5.98
C VAL A 67 -14.25 19.33 7.38
N ARG A 68 -15.29 20.17 7.45
CA ARG A 68 -16.11 20.38 8.65
C ARG A 68 -17.57 20.27 8.26
N SER A 69 -18.31 19.44 8.98
CA SER A 69 -19.75 19.25 8.81
C SER A 69 -20.41 19.02 10.16
N ASP A 70 -21.73 19.18 10.21
CA ASP A 70 -22.56 18.76 11.34
C ASP A 70 -22.57 17.24 11.59
N ALA A 71 -22.16 16.45 10.59
CA ALA A 71 -21.93 15.02 10.69
C ALA A 71 -20.84 14.58 9.71
N CYS A 72 -19.70 14.15 10.25
CA CYS A 72 -18.65 13.44 9.54
C CYS A 72 -18.60 12.00 10.08
N VAL A 73 -18.88 11.03 9.20
CA VAL A 73 -18.84 9.60 9.50
C VAL A 73 -17.59 9.02 8.88
N SER A 74 -16.78 8.34 9.69
CA SER A 74 -15.59 7.62 9.25
C SER A 74 -15.77 6.15 9.59
N ILE A 75 -15.85 5.29 8.58
CA ILE A 75 -15.98 3.85 8.73
C ILE A 75 -14.73 3.20 8.16
N TYR A 76 -14.14 2.30 8.94
CA TYR A 76 -13.04 1.46 8.53
C TYR A 76 -13.45 0.01 8.74
N LEU A 77 -13.20 -0.85 7.76
CA LEU A 77 -13.51 -2.27 7.85
C LEU A 77 -12.48 -3.11 7.13
N ARG A 78 -12.41 -4.38 7.52
CA ARG A 78 -11.58 -5.34 6.80
C ARG A 78 -12.35 -5.78 5.57
N THR A 79 -11.65 -5.86 4.44
CA THR A 79 -12.19 -6.41 3.21
C THR A 79 -11.26 -7.49 2.68
N THR A 80 -11.62 -8.08 1.55
CA THR A 80 -10.85 -9.14 0.93
C THR A 80 -10.96 -9.01 -0.60
N PRO A 81 -9.87 -9.27 -1.34
CA PRO A 81 -9.95 -9.44 -2.79
C PRO A 81 -10.75 -10.68 -3.21
N LEU A 82 -10.93 -11.64 -2.31
CA LEU A 82 -11.57 -12.91 -2.61
C LEU A 82 -13.07 -12.69 -2.72
N THR A 83 -13.59 -12.76 -3.94
CA THR A 83 -15.00 -12.47 -4.23
C THR A 83 -15.97 -13.34 -3.41
N GLN A 84 -15.52 -14.54 -3.02
CA GLN A 84 -16.28 -15.53 -2.24
C GLN A 84 -16.49 -15.10 -0.77
N ASP A 85 -15.63 -14.25 -0.23
CA ASP A 85 -15.62 -13.84 1.17
C ASP A 85 -16.13 -12.39 1.35
N ILE A 86 -16.58 -11.75 0.26
CA ILE A 86 -17.11 -10.38 0.27
C ILE A 86 -18.35 -10.25 1.15
N ASP A 87 -19.22 -11.26 1.20
CA ASP A 87 -20.48 -11.19 1.95
C ASP A 87 -20.24 -10.91 3.44
N ALA A 88 -19.16 -11.44 4.01
CA ALA A 88 -18.75 -11.12 5.38
C ALA A 88 -18.39 -9.63 5.54
N SER A 89 -17.71 -9.05 4.55
CA SER A 89 -17.34 -7.63 4.54
C SER A 89 -18.56 -6.72 4.41
N ARG A 90 -19.56 -7.13 3.61
CA ARG A 90 -20.85 -6.42 3.48
C ARG A 90 -21.64 -6.44 4.79
N ILE A 91 -21.69 -7.58 5.46
CA ILE A 91 -22.32 -7.72 6.78
C ILE A 91 -21.64 -6.81 7.81
N GLU A 92 -20.30 -6.76 7.80
CA GLU A 92 -19.54 -5.87 8.68
C GLU A 92 -19.84 -4.39 8.41
N LEU A 93 -19.90 -3.98 7.13
CA LEU A 93 -20.32 -2.62 6.77
C LEU A 93 -21.71 -2.30 7.32
N GLY A 94 -22.69 -3.19 7.14
CA GLY A 94 -24.05 -3.00 7.65
C GLY A 94 -24.10 -2.86 9.18
N ASN A 95 -23.22 -3.56 9.90
CA ASN A 95 -23.10 -3.42 11.35
C ASN A 95 -22.50 -2.07 11.77
N LEU A 96 -21.46 -1.62 11.07
CA LEU A 96 -20.82 -0.32 11.33
C LEU A 96 -21.73 0.85 10.94
N ALA A 97 -22.49 0.74 9.84
CA ALA A 97 -23.48 1.72 9.41
C ALA A 97 -24.61 1.88 10.43
N ARG A 98 -25.05 0.77 11.06
CA ARG A 98 -26.01 0.80 12.17
C ARG A 98 -25.47 1.54 13.39
N GLN A 99 -24.22 1.28 13.76
CA GLN A 99 -23.54 1.99 14.85
C GLN A 99 -23.38 3.49 14.54
N ALA A 100 -23.00 3.86 13.31
CA ALA A 100 -22.95 5.25 12.87
C ALA A 100 -24.31 5.94 13.05
N ARG A 101 -25.39 5.27 12.63
CA ARG A 101 -26.76 5.79 12.78
C ARG A 101 -27.12 6.04 14.24
N GLU A 102 -26.79 5.12 15.14
CA GLU A 102 -27.03 5.28 16.58
C GLU A 102 -26.26 6.48 17.16
N GLN A 103 -24.99 6.65 16.78
CA GLN A 103 -24.18 7.80 17.18
C GLN A 103 -24.73 9.13 16.60
N LEU A 104 -25.17 9.16 15.34
CA LEU A 104 -25.76 10.35 14.72
C LEU A 104 -27.10 10.75 15.36
N MET A 105 -27.90 9.78 15.77
CA MET A 105 -29.15 10.04 16.50
C MET A 105 -28.90 10.58 17.91
N SER A 106 -27.87 10.09 18.61
CA SER A 106 -27.56 10.54 19.97
C SER A 106 -27.06 11.98 20.01
N ILE A 107 -26.34 12.44 18.97
CA ILE A 107 -25.93 13.84 18.81
C ILE A 107 -27.05 14.76 18.28
N GLY A 108 -28.22 14.19 17.95
CA GLY A 108 -29.40 14.94 17.54
C GLY A 108 -29.35 15.50 16.11
N LEU A 109 -28.67 14.81 15.18
CA LEU A 109 -28.66 15.22 13.77
C LEU A 109 -30.09 15.30 13.20
N ASP A 110 -30.33 16.28 12.33
CA ASP A 110 -31.60 16.42 11.63
C ASP A 110 -31.98 15.14 10.86
N LYS A 111 -33.25 14.73 10.95
CA LYS A 111 -33.74 13.47 10.39
C LYS A 111 -33.58 13.39 8.87
N ARG A 112 -33.71 14.51 8.16
CA ARG A 112 -33.55 14.53 6.70
C ARG A 112 -32.09 14.35 6.33
N ARG A 113 -31.16 15.00 7.04
CA ARG A 113 -29.71 14.83 6.83
C ARG A 113 -29.25 13.42 7.17
N LEU A 114 -29.76 12.85 8.26
CA LEU A 114 -29.51 11.45 8.61
C LEU A 114 -29.99 10.49 7.51
N ALA A 115 -31.18 10.72 6.96
CA ALA A 115 -31.72 9.88 5.89
C ALA A 115 -30.84 9.93 4.63
N LEU A 116 -30.40 11.12 4.21
CA LEU A 116 -29.50 11.28 3.05
C LEU A 116 -28.18 10.55 3.24
N LEU A 117 -27.55 10.69 4.42
CA LEU A 117 -26.28 10.01 4.71
C LEU A 117 -26.43 8.49 4.68
N MET A 118 -27.50 7.97 5.28
CA MET A 118 -27.74 6.52 5.31
C MET A 118 -28.09 5.96 3.94
N GLU A 119 -28.84 6.70 3.12
CA GLU A 119 -29.16 6.32 1.74
C GLU A 119 -27.91 6.14 0.89
N GLU A 120 -26.92 7.04 1.01
CA GLU A 120 -25.63 6.91 0.33
C GLU A 120 -24.83 5.68 0.80
N LEU A 121 -24.83 5.39 2.11
CA LEU A 121 -24.16 4.20 2.64
C LEU A 121 -24.84 2.90 2.18
N ASP A 122 -26.18 2.87 2.16
CA ASP A 122 -26.97 1.71 1.72
C ASP A 122 -26.80 1.48 0.21
N ALA A 123 -26.85 2.55 -0.61
CA ALA A 123 -26.63 2.47 -2.05
C ALA A 123 -25.25 1.89 -2.41
N MET A 124 -24.21 2.29 -1.69
CA MET A 124 -22.87 1.72 -1.85
C MET A 124 -22.78 0.27 -1.34
N ALA A 125 -23.47 -0.06 -0.24
CA ALA A 125 -23.49 -1.43 0.28
C ALA A 125 -24.12 -2.41 -0.73
N ASP A 126 -25.11 -1.96 -1.50
CA ASP A 126 -25.82 -2.75 -2.51
C ASP A 126 -25.11 -2.80 -3.88
N ASP A 127 -24.05 -2.00 -4.11
CA ASP A 127 -23.34 -1.94 -5.40
C ASP A 127 -22.43 -3.17 -5.63
N GLU A 128 -22.93 -4.18 -6.33
CA GLU A 128 -22.16 -5.39 -6.70
C GLU A 128 -20.87 -5.10 -7.49
N GLU A 129 -20.84 -4.07 -8.33
CA GLU A 129 -19.66 -3.73 -9.12
C GLU A 129 -18.56 -3.11 -8.25
N PHE A 130 -18.93 -2.25 -7.31
CA PHE A 130 -18.02 -1.71 -6.31
C PHE A 130 -17.36 -2.83 -5.48
N TRP A 131 -18.18 -3.77 -5.00
CA TRP A 131 -17.73 -4.87 -4.15
C TRP A 131 -16.89 -5.91 -4.90
N ARG A 132 -17.09 -6.09 -6.20
CA ARG A 132 -16.28 -7.00 -7.03
C ARG A 132 -14.77 -6.70 -6.96
N LEU A 133 -14.41 -5.45 -6.70
CA LEU A 133 -13.06 -4.92 -6.80
C LEU A 133 -12.63 -4.32 -5.45
N GLN A 134 -12.07 -5.13 -4.55
CA GLN A 134 -11.69 -4.72 -3.20
C GLN A 134 -10.21 -5.03 -2.88
N ALA A 135 -9.72 -4.40 -1.80
CA ALA A 135 -8.40 -4.62 -1.22
C ALA A 135 -8.48 -5.44 0.09
N ASN A 136 -7.54 -5.23 1.01
CA ASN A 136 -7.57 -5.86 2.35
C ASN A 136 -8.36 -5.04 3.37
N SER A 137 -8.59 -3.75 3.10
CA SER A 137 -9.43 -2.89 3.92
C SER A 137 -10.10 -1.82 3.08
N LEU A 138 -11.20 -1.31 3.61
CA LEU A 138 -11.97 -0.23 3.02
C LEU A 138 -12.14 0.88 4.07
N ALA A 139 -11.88 2.10 3.66
CA ALA A 139 -12.17 3.32 4.39
C ALA A 139 -13.30 4.05 3.67
N ILE A 140 -14.33 4.45 4.41
CA ILE A 140 -15.48 5.22 3.91
C ILE A 140 -15.57 6.48 4.75
N LEU A 141 -15.50 7.63 4.08
CA LEU A 141 -15.63 8.95 4.67
C LEU A 141 -16.88 9.60 4.09
N ALA A 142 -17.90 9.79 4.92
CA ALA A 142 -19.20 10.28 4.50
C ALA A 142 -19.66 11.50 5.31
N THR A 143 -20.23 12.47 4.61
CA THR A 143 -21.09 13.52 5.14
C THR A 143 -22.47 13.40 4.47
N PRO A 144 -23.50 14.13 4.93
CA PRO A 144 -24.79 14.16 4.22
C PRO A 144 -24.71 14.70 2.78
N ASP A 145 -23.58 15.30 2.41
CA ASP A 145 -23.38 15.99 1.14
C ASP A 145 -22.33 15.29 0.25
N SER A 146 -21.58 14.32 0.76
CA SER A 146 -20.52 13.64 0.01
C SER A 146 -20.10 12.30 0.61
N LEU A 147 -19.68 11.36 -0.25
CA LEU A 147 -19.10 10.08 0.14
C LEU A 147 -17.78 9.86 -0.61
N ARG A 148 -16.73 9.44 0.11
CA ARG A 148 -15.42 9.09 -0.43
C ARG A 148 -14.98 7.72 0.09
N THR A 149 -14.38 6.92 -0.77
CA THR A 149 -13.88 5.59 -0.44
C THR A 149 -12.41 5.44 -0.77
N PHE A 150 -11.69 4.67 0.04
CA PHE A 150 -10.29 4.30 -0.18
C PHE A 150 -10.09 2.84 0.21
N ARG A 151 -9.51 2.06 -0.69
CA ARG A 151 -9.20 0.65 -0.57
C ARG A 151 -7.71 0.53 -0.28
N LEU A 152 -7.40 -0.12 0.81
CA LEU A 152 -6.07 -0.14 1.38
C LEU A 152 -5.48 -1.54 1.35
N ALA A 153 -4.17 -1.62 1.09
CA ALA A 153 -3.43 -2.87 1.09
C ALA A 153 -3.19 -3.41 2.51
N ASN A 154 -3.22 -2.57 3.54
CA ASN A 154 -3.09 -3.00 4.93
C ASN A 154 -4.41 -3.53 5.49
N SER A 155 -4.35 -4.37 6.52
CA SER A 155 -5.52 -4.80 7.27
C SER A 155 -5.76 -3.85 8.44
N LEU A 156 -6.81 -3.04 8.35
CA LEU A 156 -7.26 -2.18 9.42
C LEU A 156 -8.14 -2.94 10.42
N THR A 157 -8.21 -2.42 11.64
CA THR A 157 -9.19 -2.85 12.63
C THR A 157 -10.53 -2.20 12.30
N PRO A 158 -11.62 -2.99 12.23
CA PRO A 158 -12.96 -2.45 11.99
C PRO A 158 -13.36 -1.43 13.06
N MET A 159 -13.85 -0.27 12.65
CA MET A 159 -14.30 0.81 13.54
C MET A 159 -15.24 1.79 12.84
N VAL A 160 -15.95 2.57 13.64
CA VAL A 160 -16.79 3.68 13.17
C VAL A 160 -16.68 4.86 14.12
N GLN A 161 -16.51 6.05 13.57
CA GLN A 161 -16.46 7.28 14.34
C GLN A 161 -17.32 8.36 13.70
N VAL A 162 -18.16 9.00 14.52
CA VAL A 162 -18.95 10.17 14.16
C VAL A 162 -18.41 11.40 14.89
N SER A 163 -18.13 12.46 14.14
CA SER A 163 -17.61 13.72 14.68
C SER A 163 -17.95 14.91 13.77
N ASP A 164 -17.42 16.08 14.09
CA ASP A 164 -17.46 17.28 13.23
C ASP A 164 -16.39 17.26 12.11
N ARG A 165 -15.49 16.26 12.15
CA ARG A 165 -14.35 16.05 11.25
C ARG A 165 -14.13 14.56 10.94
N PHE A 166 -13.41 14.23 9.86
CA PHE A 166 -13.07 12.84 9.53
C PHE A 166 -11.93 12.27 10.37
N HIS A 167 -12.08 11.02 10.81
CA HIS A 167 -11.04 10.21 11.45
C HIS A 167 -10.03 9.73 10.43
N LEU A 168 -8.90 10.42 10.27
CA LEU A 168 -7.93 10.14 9.20
C LEU A 168 -6.70 9.33 9.65
N LYS A 169 -6.56 9.01 10.94
CA LYS A 169 -5.41 8.26 11.48
C LYS A 169 -5.15 6.93 10.74
N PRO A 170 -6.16 6.08 10.46
CA PRO A 170 -5.90 4.82 9.77
C PRO A 170 -5.38 5.03 8.34
N LEU A 171 -5.73 6.15 7.69
CA LEU A 171 -5.21 6.55 6.38
C LEU A 171 -3.78 7.09 6.45
N LEU A 172 -3.39 7.78 7.54
CA LEU A 172 -2.01 8.26 7.73
C LEU A 172 -0.99 7.12 7.61
N ARG A 173 -1.28 5.97 8.23
CA ARG A 173 -0.42 4.77 8.14
C ARG A 173 -0.30 4.25 6.70
N ALA A 174 -1.38 4.30 5.92
CA ALA A 174 -1.36 3.86 4.52
C ALA A 174 -0.57 4.82 3.60
N ILE A 175 -0.58 6.12 3.89
CA ILE A 175 0.10 7.15 3.07
C ILE A 175 1.60 7.22 3.36
N THR A 176 1.99 7.07 4.63
CA THR A 176 3.38 7.33 5.06
C THR A 176 4.35 6.20 4.70
N PHE A 177 3.87 4.96 4.62
CA PHE A 177 4.68 3.80 4.24
C PHE A 177 3.89 2.84 3.35
N PRO A 178 3.64 3.19 2.08
CA PRO A 178 2.85 2.33 1.22
C PRO A 178 3.50 0.96 0.96
N HIS A 179 4.80 0.77 1.30
CA HIS A 179 5.58 -0.46 1.05
C HIS A 179 5.29 -1.04 -0.35
N SER A 180 5.02 -0.14 -1.28
CA SER A 180 4.69 -0.44 -2.64
C SER A 180 5.76 0.14 -3.52
N ALA A 181 6.04 -0.59 -4.59
CA ALA A 181 7.01 -0.20 -5.58
C ALA A 181 6.55 -0.73 -6.93
N TYR A 182 6.99 -0.03 -7.97
CA TYR A 182 6.97 -0.57 -9.31
C TYR A 182 8.29 -1.28 -9.57
N ILE A 183 8.23 -2.44 -10.21
CA ILE A 183 9.41 -3.19 -10.64
C ILE A 183 9.38 -3.22 -12.16
N LEU A 184 10.35 -2.55 -12.79
CA LEU A 184 10.55 -2.63 -14.22
C LEU A 184 11.48 -3.81 -14.52
N ALA A 185 10.89 -4.92 -14.92
CA ALA A 185 11.61 -6.06 -15.47
C ALA A 185 11.94 -5.76 -16.94
N LEU A 186 13.22 -5.52 -17.22
CA LEU A 186 13.70 -5.11 -18.54
C LEU A 186 14.83 -6.03 -19.02
N SER A 187 14.58 -6.72 -20.13
CA SER A 187 15.56 -7.52 -20.87
C SER A 187 15.53 -7.18 -22.35
N GLU A 188 16.43 -7.76 -23.14
CA GLU A 188 16.37 -7.61 -24.61
C GLU A 188 15.11 -8.23 -25.22
N ASN A 189 14.58 -9.28 -24.58
CA ASN A 189 13.51 -10.11 -25.10
C ASN A 189 12.13 -9.69 -24.61
N ALA A 190 12.05 -9.06 -23.44
CA ALA A 190 10.81 -8.74 -22.77
C ALA A 190 10.93 -7.47 -21.92
N VAL A 191 9.81 -6.76 -21.79
CA VAL A 191 9.62 -5.75 -20.75
C VAL A 191 8.26 -5.97 -20.10
N ARG A 192 8.23 -5.88 -18.77
CA ARG A 192 6.99 -5.84 -18.00
C ARG A 192 7.14 -4.93 -16.79
N LEU A 193 6.06 -4.25 -16.45
CA LEU A 193 5.94 -3.47 -15.22
C LEU A 193 5.15 -4.31 -14.21
N VAL A 194 5.75 -4.59 -13.07
CA VAL A 194 5.11 -5.34 -11.98
C VAL A 194 4.86 -4.36 -10.83
N GLU A 195 3.67 -4.40 -10.26
CA GLU A 195 3.36 -3.69 -9.03
C GLU A 195 3.50 -4.65 -7.84
N MET A 196 4.20 -4.20 -6.80
CA MET A 196 4.28 -4.88 -5.52
C MET A 196 3.69 -4.00 -4.43
N HIS A 197 3.07 -4.62 -3.43
CA HIS A 197 2.56 -3.96 -2.22
C HIS A 197 2.96 -4.77 -0.97
N ALA A 198 2.91 -4.17 0.21
CA ALA A 198 3.07 -4.91 1.46
C ALA A 198 1.95 -5.93 1.64
N GLY A 199 2.31 -7.20 1.77
CA GLY A 199 1.39 -8.28 2.11
C GLY A 199 0.48 -8.75 0.97
N LEU A 200 0.69 -8.27 -0.26
CA LEU A 200 -0.08 -8.68 -1.43
C LEU A 200 0.78 -9.42 -2.46
N PRO A 201 0.18 -10.32 -3.27
CA PRO A 201 0.82 -10.91 -4.45
C PRO A 201 1.24 -9.84 -5.47
N ALA A 202 2.28 -10.13 -6.23
CA ALA A 202 2.77 -9.21 -7.25
C ALA A 202 1.91 -9.29 -8.52
N ALA A 203 1.61 -8.15 -9.15
CA ALA A 203 0.75 -8.10 -10.33
C ALA A 203 1.41 -7.39 -11.51
N THR A 204 1.45 -8.04 -12.67
CA THR A 204 1.87 -7.38 -13.93
C THR A 204 0.82 -6.36 -14.37
N LEU A 205 1.26 -5.11 -14.57
CA LEU A 205 0.46 -4.02 -15.10
C LEU A 205 0.52 -3.97 -16.63
N LYS A 206 -0.65 -3.78 -17.26
CA LYS A 206 -0.74 -3.55 -18.71
C LYS A 206 -0.55 -2.07 -19.01
N ILE A 207 0.57 -1.74 -19.64
CA ILE A 207 0.89 -0.37 -20.06
C ILE A 207 0.63 -0.24 -21.57
N ALA A 208 -0.10 0.80 -21.96
CA ALA A 208 -0.33 1.13 -23.36
C ALA A 208 0.99 1.47 -24.06
N ASP A 209 1.11 1.09 -25.33
CA ASP A 209 2.30 1.33 -26.16
C ASP A 209 3.63 0.76 -25.64
N MET A 210 3.59 -0.09 -24.62
CA MET A 210 4.77 -0.79 -24.13
C MET A 210 5.32 -1.74 -25.22
N PRO A 211 6.58 -1.59 -25.64
CA PRO A 211 7.17 -2.48 -26.64
C PRO A 211 7.25 -3.91 -26.10
N LYS A 212 7.13 -4.93 -26.97
CA LYS A 212 7.23 -6.33 -26.52
C LYS A 212 8.66 -6.77 -26.23
N SER A 213 9.62 -6.20 -26.96
CA SER A 213 11.04 -6.55 -26.92
C SER A 213 11.87 -5.45 -27.59
N ALA A 214 13.20 -5.51 -27.43
CA ALA A 214 14.10 -4.61 -28.16
C ALA A 214 13.99 -4.79 -29.68
N ALA A 215 13.66 -5.99 -30.17
CA ALA A 215 13.42 -6.25 -31.60
C ALA A 215 12.14 -5.57 -32.09
N SER A 216 11.04 -5.72 -31.34
CA SER A 216 9.76 -5.06 -31.63
C SER A 216 9.89 -3.54 -31.61
N ALA A 217 10.67 -3.00 -30.66
CA ALA A 217 10.98 -1.57 -30.59
C ALA A 217 11.77 -1.07 -31.82
N ALA A 218 12.62 -1.91 -32.42
CA ALA A 218 13.33 -1.59 -33.65
C ALA A 218 12.50 -1.82 -34.94
N GLY A 219 11.23 -2.26 -34.82
CA GLY A 219 10.39 -2.62 -35.97
C GLY A 219 10.83 -3.90 -36.67
N LYS A 220 11.51 -4.81 -35.96
CA LYS A 220 12.09 -6.05 -36.51
C LYS A 220 11.56 -7.28 -35.79
N SER A 221 11.57 -8.42 -36.50
CA SER A 221 11.20 -9.73 -35.95
C SER A 221 12.28 -10.29 -35.01
N THR A 222 13.56 -9.99 -35.25
CA THR A 222 14.70 -10.35 -34.38
C THR A 222 15.78 -9.25 -34.39
N LEU A 223 16.56 -9.10 -33.30
CA LEU A 223 17.69 -8.14 -33.25
C LEU A 223 18.83 -8.50 -34.22
N ASN A 224 18.89 -9.78 -34.62
CA ASN A 224 19.87 -10.35 -35.52
C ASN A 224 19.43 -10.34 -37.00
N ASP A 225 18.32 -9.70 -37.33
CA ASP A 225 17.84 -9.68 -38.71
C ASP A 225 18.81 -8.90 -39.62
N ARG A 226 19.40 -9.62 -40.57
CA ARG A 226 20.43 -9.18 -41.50
C ARG A 226 19.82 -8.19 -42.48
N SER A 227 19.83 -6.90 -42.15
CA SER A 227 19.55 -5.85 -43.14
C SER A 227 20.71 -5.78 -44.16
N PRO A 228 20.45 -5.69 -45.48
CA PRO A 228 21.49 -5.55 -46.53
C PRO A 228 22.31 -4.25 -46.48
N SER A 229 22.15 -3.43 -45.44
CA SER A 229 22.89 -2.18 -45.25
C SER A 229 23.95 -2.40 -44.19
N GLY A 230 25.14 -2.80 -44.64
CA GLY A 230 26.32 -3.13 -43.82
C GLY A 230 26.98 -1.92 -43.16
N ARG A 231 26.26 -1.15 -42.33
CA ARG A 231 26.85 0.00 -41.61
C ARG A 231 26.81 -0.06 -40.09
N ILE A 232 26.21 -1.08 -39.49
CA ILE A 232 26.14 -1.15 -38.02
C ILE A 232 26.39 -2.57 -37.51
N HIS A 233 27.63 -3.06 -37.71
CA HIS A 233 28.13 -4.28 -37.11
C HIS A 233 29.17 -3.94 -36.04
N GLY A 234 28.72 -3.80 -34.79
CA GLY A 234 29.59 -3.53 -33.65
C GLY A 234 28.83 -3.22 -32.36
N LEU A 235 29.57 -3.17 -31.25
CA LEU A 235 29.06 -2.81 -29.91
C LEU A 235 28.36 -1.43 -29.89
N GLU A 236 28.73 -0.53 -30.80
CA GLU A 236 28.11 0.79 -30.98
C GLU A 236 26.70 0.70 -31.58
N GLY A 237 26.44 -0.27 -32.46
CA GLY A 237 25.13 -0.48 -33.04
C GLY A 237 24.11 -1.04 -32.08
N GLN A 238 24.56 -1.97 -31.24
CA GLN A 238 23.75 -2.51 -30.16
C GLN A 238 23.42 -1.42 -29.14
N ASN A 239 24.35 -0.48 -28.86
CA ASN A 239 24.07 0.67 -28.00
C ASN A 239 22.97 1.57 -28.51
N VAL A 240 23.03 1.95 -29.79
CA VAL A 240 21.99 2.81 -30.38
C VAL A 240 20.63 2.12 -30.29
N ARG A 241 20.59 0.79 -30.49
CA ARG A 241 19.36 0.00 -30.37
C ARG A 241 18.85 -0.10 -28.93
N PHE A 242 19.72 -0.34 -27.95
CA PHE A 242 19.33 -0.34 -26.53
C PHE A 242 18.86 1.04 -26.07
N GLN A 243 19.49 2.12 -26.54
CA GLN A 243 19.05 3.47 -26.26
C GLN A 243 17.67 3.76 -26.87
N GLN A 244 17.43 3.36 -28.12
CA GLN A 244 16.12 3.48 -28.75
C GLN A 244 15.05 2.67 -28.00
N TYR A 245 15.39 1.45 -27.60
CA TYR A 245 14.49 0.60 -26.84
C TYR A 245 14.15 1.20 -25.47
N ALA A 246 15.17 1.59 -24.69
CA ALA A 246 15.00 2.20 -23.39
C ALA A 246 14.19 3.51 -23.46
N ARG A 247 14.41 4.34 -24.48
CA ARG A 247 13.60 5.56 -24.71
C ARG A 247 12.14 5.26 -25.01
N LYS A 248 11.85 4.20 -25.77
CA LYS A 248 10.47 3.77 -26.04
C LYS A 248 9.79 3.25 -24.77
N VAL A 249 10.52 2.52 -23.93
CA VAL A 249 10.03 2.07 -22.63
C VAL A 249 9.75 3.27 -21.70
N ASP A 250 10.68 4.23 -21.58
CA ASP A 250 10.48 5.47 -20.81
C ASP A 250 9.26 6.26 -21.30
N ALA A 251 9.12 6.43 -22.61
CA ALA A 251 7.99 7.14 -23.20
C ALA A 251 6.64 6.47 -22.92
N ALA A 252 6.58 5.13 -22.93
CA ALA A 252 5.38 4.37 -22.60
C ALA A 252 5.04 4.44 -21.10
N LEU A 253 6.05 4.48 -20.22
CA LEU A 253 5.86 4.60 -18.77
C LEU A 253 5.44 6.00 -18.32
N ARG A 254 5.87 7.05 -19.05
CA ARG A 254 5.68 8.44 -18.64
C ARG A 254 4.23 8.84 -18.32
N PRO A 255 3.21 8.53 -19.16
CA PRO A 255 1.83 8.87 -18.85
C PRO A 255 1.30 8.14 -17.61
N PHE A 256 1.75 6.92 -17.36
CA PHE A 256 1.33 6.11 -16.23
C PHE A 256 1.96 6.58 -14.91
N LEU A 257 3.25 6.93 -14.93
CA LEU A 257 4.01 7.36 -13.75
C LEU A 257 3.88 8.86 -13.45
N ALA A 258 3.27 9.65 -14.34
CA ALA A 258 3.08 11.08 -14.14
C ALA A 258 2.31 11.38 -12.85
N GLY A 259 2.89 12.23 -11.99
CA GLY A 259 2.29 12.63 -10.72
C GLY A 259 2.35 11.57 -9.60
N ARG A 260 2.92 10.39 -9.84
CA ARG A 260 3.10 9.35 -8.82
C ARG A 260 4.46 9.49 -8.14
N GLU A 261 4.49 9.29 -6.83
CA GLU A 261 5.72 9.30 -6.01
C GLU A 261 6.24 7.89 -5.68
N THR A 262 5.57 6.83 -6.18
CA THR A 262 5.90 5.43 -5.89
C THR A 262 7.29 5.04 -6.42
N PRO A 263 8.18 4.49 -5.58
CA PRO A 263 9.51 4.04 -6.01
C PRO A 263 9.48 3.08 -7.21
N LEU A 264 10.39 3.27 -8.16
CA LEU A 264 10.61 2.38 -9.30
C LEU A 264 11.93 1.63 -9.12
N ILE A 265 11.88 0.31 -9.09
CA ILE A 265 13.02 -0.60 -8.99
C ILE A 265 13.30 -1.19 -10.38
N LEU A 266 14.54 -1.12 -10.82
CA LEU A 266 14.95 -1.71 -12.10
C LEU A 266 15.44 -3.14 -11.88
N ALA A 267 14.81 -4.10 -12.56
CA ALA A 267 15.27 -5.48 -12.66
C ALA A 267 15.83 -5.73 -14.07
N ALA A 268 17.14 -5.57 -14.21
CA ALA A 268 17.84 -5.67 -15.48
C ALA A 268 19.32 -5.94 -15.27
N THR A 269 19.97 -6.61 -16.22
CA THR A 269 21.38 -6.96 -16.14
C THR A 269 22.26 -6.12 -17.07
N GLY A 270 23.52 -5.94 -16.64
CA GLY A 270 24.61 -5.44 -17.46
C GLY A 270 24.30 -4.12 -18.16
N ARG A 271 24.52 -4.09 -19.48
CA ARG A 271 24.51 -2.85 -20.27
C ARG A 271 23.14 -2.20 -20.38
N LEU A 272 22.07 -3.01 -20.46
CA LEU A 272 20.72 -2.50 -20.64
C LEU A 272 20.26 -1.72 -19.39
N ALA A 273 20.65 -2.17 -18.19
CA ALA A 273 20.39 -1.46 -16.95
C ALA A 273 21.02 -0.06 -16.95
N SER A 274 22.30 0.04 -17.33
CA SER A 274 23.01 1.33 -17.41
C SER A 274 22.38 2.28 -18.44
N VAL A 275 21.99 1.74 -19.61
CA VAL A 275 21.36 2.53 -20.67
C VAL A 275 19.99 3.05 -20.24
N PHE A 276 19.18 2.22 -19.58
CA PHE A 276 17.87 2.64 -19.09
C PHE A 276 17.99 3.74 -18.05
N ARG A 277 18.87 3.59 -17.06
CA ARG A 277 19.13 4.62 -16.03
C ARG A 277 19.52 5.98 -16.64
N ALA A 278 20.28 5.98 -17.73
CA ALA A 278 20.72 7.21 -18.40
C ALA A 278 19.63 7.93 -19.20
N VAL A 279 18.56 7.23 -19.62
CA VAL A 279 17.46 7.83 -20.39
C VAL A 279 16.17 7.99 -19.60
N ASN A 280 16.07 7.34 -18.44
CA ASN A 280 14.91 7.40 -17.57
C ASN A 280 14.60 8.85 -17.16
N SER A 281 13.33 9.22 -17.30
CA SER A 281 12.80 10.53 -16.93
C SER A 281 12.06 10.53 -15.60
N TYR A 282 11.80 9.35 -15.01
CA TYR A 282 11.06 9.24 -13.76
C TYR A 282 11.95 9.54 -12.53
N PRO A 283 11.61 10.55 -11.69
CA PRO A 283 12.47 10.98 -10.57
C PRO A 283 12.67 9.92 -9.49
N HIS A 284 11.70 9.01 -9.30
CA HIS A 284 11.71 8.04 -8.20
C HIS A 284 12.29 6.67 -8.62
N LEU A 285 13.14 6.63 -9.66
CA LEU A 285 13.94 5.43 -9.98
C LEU A 285 15.02 5.24 -8.92
N LEU A 286 14.95 4.12 -8.20
CA LEU A 286 15.93 3.81 -7.16
C LEU A 286 17.32 3.57 -7.76
N PRO A 287 18.40 4.02 -7.10
CA PRO A 287 19.77 3.83 -7.58
C PRO A 287 20.15 2.34 -7.60
N GLU A 288 19.68 1.58 -6.62
CA GLU A 288 19.83 0.12 -6.54
C GLU A 288 18.70 -0.58 -7.32
N GLY A 289 18.93 -1.84 -7.68
CA GLY A 289 18.00 -2.63 -8.46
C GLY A 289 18.27 -4.12 -8.31
N ILE A 290 17.52 -4.92 -9.05
CA ILE A 290 17.70 -6.38 -9.09
C ILE A 290 18.63 -6.68 -10.28
N GLU A 291 19.85 -7.18 -9.98
CA GLU A 291 20.86 -7.52 -10.97
C GLU A 291 20.70 -8.93 -11.55
N ASP A 292 19.46 -9.40 -11.69
CA ASP A 292 19.14 -10.71 -12.28
C ASP A 292 18.40 -10.57 -13.61
N SER A 293 18.47 -11.62 -14.43
CA SER A 293 17.76 -11.66 -15.71
C SER A 293 16.25 -11.88 -15.48
N PRO A 294 15.39 -10.92 -15.81
CA PRO A 294 13.96 -11.00 -15.49
C PRO A 294 13.20 -11.99 -16.39
N ASP A 295 13.83 -12.54 -17.44
CA ASP A 295 13.20 -13.43 -18.42
C ASP A 295 12.67 -14.73 -17.81
N ARG A 296 13.27 -15.20 -16.71
CA ARG A 296 12.94 -16.49 -16.07
C ARG A 296 12.36 -16.37 -14.68
N ILE A 297 12.27 -15.15 -14.16
CA ILE A 297 11.80 -14.87 -12.82
C ILE A 297 10.29 -14.63 -12.90
N SER A 298 9.53 -15.13 -11.95
CA SER A 298 8.10 -14.83 -11.81
C SER A 298 7.86 -13.44 -11.23
N ASP A 299 6.62 -12.95 -11.27
CA ASP A 299 6.28 -11.65 -10.68
C ASP A 299 6.48 -11.67 -9.15
N ASP A 300 6.15 -12.78 -8.48
CA ASP A 300 6.32 -12.93 -7.03
C ASP A 300 7.79 -13.00 -6.61
N GLU A 301 8.64 -13.71 -7.37
CA GLU A 301 10.08 -13.75 -7.12
C GLU A 301 10.73 -12.38 -7.33
N LEU A 302 10.28 -11.60 -8.33
CA LEU A 302 10.71 -10.21 -8.49
C LEU A 302 10.32 -9.36 -7.28
N ALA A 303 9.10 -9.49 -6.78
CA ALA A 303 8.66 -8.76 -5.59
C ALA A 303 9.44 -9.19 -4.33
N GLN A 304 9.78 -10.47 -4.19
CA GLN A 304 10.64 -10.95 -3.10
C GLN A 304 12.05 -10.35 -3.19
N ALA A 305 12.64 -10.27 -4.38
CA ALA A 305 13.94 -9.66 -4.60
C ALA A 305 13.93 -8.13 -4.43
N ALA A 306 12.80 -7.48 -4.70
CA ALA A 306 12.65 -6.03 -4.58
C ALA A 306 12.48 -5.56 -3.13
N ARG A 307 11.91 -6.38 -2.24
CA ARG A 307 11.72 -6.06 -0.81
C ARG A 307 12.99 -5.54 -0.11
N PRO A 308 14.13 -6.26 -0.10
CA PRO A 308 15.33 -5.77 0.57
C PRO A 308 15.89 -4.48 -0.05
N VAL A 309 15.71 -4.26 -1.36
CA VAL A 309 16.11 -3.01 -2.02
C VAL A 309 15.26 -1.84 -1.53
N LEU A 310 13.95 -2.07 -1.41
CA LEU A 310 13.01 -1.08 -0.90
C LEU A 310 13.25 -0.76 0.59
N ASP A 311 13.49 -1.79 1.40
CA ASP A 311 13.81 -1.65 2.83
C ASP A 311 15.10 -0.84 3.02
N ALA A 312 16.15 -1.13 2.24
CA ALA A 312 17.41 -0.39 2.28
C ALA A 312 17.26 1.07 1.81
N PHE A 313 16.37 1.32 0.85
CA PHE A 313 16.04 2.68 0.43
C PHE A 313 15.37 3.48 1.55
N TYR A 314 14.32 2.94 2.17
CA TYR A 314 13.64 3.62 3.28
C TYR A 314 14.53 3.79 4.50
N ALA A 315 15.38 2.80 4.83
CA ALA A 315 16.35 2.93 5.90
C ALA A 315 17.31 4.10 5.68
N ARG A 316 17.83 4.27 4.45
CA ARG A 316 18.67 5.43 4.10
C ARG A 316 17.92 6.75 4.19
N GLU A 317 16.68 6.80 3.70
CA GLU A 317 15.87 8.03 3.79
C GLU A 317 15.67 8.45 5.25
N VAL A 318 15.39 7.49 6.13
CA VAL A 318 15.28 7.71 7.58
C VAL A 318 16.61 8.20 8.17
N ASP A 319 17.75 7.60 7.81
CA ASP A 319 19.05 8.01 8.31
C ASP A 319 19.48 9.40 7.82
N GLU A 320 19.16 9.75 6.57
CA GLU A 320 19.34 11.11 6.02
C GLU A 320 18.48 12.14 6.78
N LEU A 321 17.25 11.77 7.13
CA LEU A 321 16.36 12.61 7.93
C LEU A 321 16.87 12.80 9.36
N LYS A 322 17.42 11.74 10.00
CA LYS A 322 18.09 11.86 11.31
C LYS A 322 19.27 12.83 11.24
N ALA A 323 20.14 12.68 10.24
CA ALA A 323 21.28 13.58 10.05
C ALA A 323 20.84 15.03 9.77
N LEU A 324 19.76 15.21 9.00
CA LEU A 324 19.18 16.53 8.77
C LEU A 324 18.58 17.13 10.05
N PHE A 325 17.92 16.32 10.87
CA PHE A 325 17.38 16.73 12.16
C PHE A 325 18.49 17.24 13.06
N ASP A 326 19.58 16.48 13.22
CA ASP A 326 20.71 16.85 14.07
C ASP A 326 21.31 18.19 13.62
N LYS A 327 21.53 18.37 12.31
CA LYS A 327 22.02 19.62 11.74
C LYS A 327 21.08 20.81 12.01
N ARG A 328 19.76 20.59 11.96
CA ARG A 328 18.75 21.64 12.15
C ARG A 328 18.47 21.93 13.63
N ALA A 329 18.77 20.99 14.52
CA ALA A 329 18.72 21.22 15.96
C ALA A 329 19.69 22.33 16.37
N ASP A 330 20.90 22.34 15.81
CA ASP A 330 21.89 23.41 16.03
C ASP A 330 21.39 24.81 15.59
N ASP A 331 20.47 24.86 14.62
CA ASP A 331 19.87 26.09 14.08
C ASP A 331 18.57 26.52 14.81
N ASN A 332 18.16 25.84 15.91
CA ASN A 332 16.84 25.97 16.54
C ASN A 332 15.67 25.69 15.57
N ARG A 333 15.88 24.80 14.60
CA ARG A 333 14.93 24.42 13.56
C ARG A 333 14.51 22.96 13.66
N ALA A 334 14.63 22.37 14.84
CA ALA A 334 14.20 21.01 15.08
C ALA A 334 13.68 20.89 16.53
N THR A 335 12.64 20.09 16.73
CA THR A 335 12.10 19.81 18.08
C THR A 335 11.58 18.38 18.18
N THR A 336 11.78 17.76 19.35
CA THR A 336 11.13 16.50 19.73
C THR A 336 10.03 16.72 20.76
N ASP A 337 9.79 17.97 21.18
CA ASP A 337 8.75 18.28 22.15
C ASP A 337 7.38 18.30 21.47
N ILE A 338 6.41 17.60 22.08
CA ILE A 338 5.06 17.45 21.53
C ILE A 338 4.32 18.79 21.49
N SER A 339 4.50 19.63 22.51
CA SER A 339 3.81 20.92 22.60
C SER A 339 4.34 21.89 21.54
N ASP A 340 5.67 21.92 21.35
CA ASP A 340 6.29 22.75 20.33
C ASP A 340 5.96 22.25 18.92
N ALA A 341 6.00 20.93 18.69
CA ALA A 341 5.60 20.33 17.43
C ALA A 341 4.12 20.60 17.11
N ALA A 342 3.23 20.56 18.11
CA ALA A 342 1.81 20.86 17.93
C ALA A 342 1.56 22.31 17.54
N ARG A 343 2.22 23.27 18.20
CA ARG A 343 2.17 24.68 17.81
C ARG A 343 2.73 24.88 16.40
N ALA A 344 3.90 24.31 16.12
CA ALA A 344 4.54 24.41 14.82
C ALA A 344 3.66 23.82 13.70
N ALA A 345 3.03 22.66 13.91
CA ALA A 345 2.13 22.05 12.94
C ALA A 345 0.88 22.89 12.72
N THR A 346 0.31 23.48 13.79
CA THR A 346 -0.86 24.35 13.72
C THR A 346 -0.60 25.60 12.88
N PHE A 347 0.59 26.18 12.99
CA PHE A 347 0.98 27.36 12.20
C PHE A 347 1.66 27.01 10.85
N GLY A 348 1.69 25.73 10.45
CA GLY A 348 2.30 25.29 9.19
C GLY A 348 3.81 25.50 9.12
N ALA A 349 4.48 25.55 10.26
CA ALA A 349 5.93 25.74 10.39
C ALA A 349 6.72 24.43 10.19
N VAL A 350 6.05 23.27 10.16
CA VAL A 350 6.70 21.97 9.99
C VAL A 350 7.09 21.76 8.52
N GLU A 351 8.36 21.43 8.30
CA GLU A 351 8.91 21.02 7.00
C GLU A 351 8.81 19.50 6.85
N THR A 352 9.27 18.77 7.87
CA THR A 352 9.23 17.31 7.92
C THR A 352 8.91 16.83 9.33
N LEU A 353 8.10 15.78 9.46
CA LEU A 353 7.72 15.18 10.73
C LEU A 353 7.98 13.67 10.69
N LEU A 354 8.72 13.17 11.68
CA LEU A 354 8.82 11.75 12.01
C LEU A 354 7.87 11.49 13.17
N VAL A 355 7.02 10.48 13.06
CA VAL A 355 6.09 10.05 14.11
C VAL A 355 6.23 8.57 14.37
N ASP A 356 6.11 8.17 15.63
CA ASP A 356 6.14 6.75 16.00
C ASP A 356 4.84 6.08 15.55
N MET A 357 4.97 4.98 14.80
CA MET A 357 3.82 4.22 14.29
C MET A 357 2.91 3.68 15.38
N ASP A 358 3.47 3.39 16.56
CA ASP A 358 2.75 2.79 17.69
C ASP A 358 2.40 3.81 18.78
N ALA A 359 2.77 5.09 18.63
CA ALA A 359 2.44 6.10 19.61
C ALA A 359 0.93 6.38 19.65
N ALA A 360 0.37 6.27 20.84
CA ALA A 360 -0.98 6.70 21.17
C ALA A 360 -0.89 7.54 22.44
N ILE A 361 -0.78 8.86 22.27
CA ILE A 361 -0.74 9.80 23.40
C ILE A 361 -2.12 10.44 23.51
N PRO A 362 -2.97 10.04 24.46
CA PRO A 362 -4.31 10.59 24.61
C PRO A 362 -4.25 12.07 24.98
N GLY A 363 -5.09 12.86 24.31
CA GLY A 363 -5.19 14.28 24.56
C GLY A 363 -5.85 15.03 23.41
N ASN A 364 -5.76 16.35 23.44
CA ASN A 364 -6.29 17.22 22.40
C ASN A 364 -5.28 18.33 22.08
N VAL A 365 -5.33 18.81 20.84
CA VAL A 365 -4.58 19.98 20.38
C VAL A 365 -5.57 21.07 20.00
N ASP A 366 -5.52 22.21 20.69
CA ASP A 366 -6.36 23.36 20.37
C ASP A 366 -6.16 23.81 18.91
N GLU A 367 -7.25 24.03 18.19
CA GLU A 367 -7.23 24.29 16.75
C GLU A 367 -6.56 25.61 16.37
N LYS A 368 -6.64 26.62 17.25
CA LYS A 368 -6.19 27.99 16.94
C LYS A 368 -4.79 28.26 17.46
N THR A 369 -4.48 27.71 18.63
CA THR A 369 -3.24 28.00 19.35
C THR A 369 -2.22 26.88 19.26
N GLY A 370 -2.65 25.65 18.95
CA GLY A 370 -1.80 24.47 19.01
C GLY A 370 -1.45 24.04 20.44
N ALA A 371 -2.17 24.55 21.45
CA ALA A 371 -1.96 24.16 22.85
C ALA A 371 -2.38 22.69 23.07
N VAL A 372 -1.54 21.94 23.75
CA VAL A 372 -1.75 20.50 24.00
C VAL A 372 -2.32 20.30 25.40
N SER A 373 -3.38 19.51 25.48
CA SER A 373 -3.98 19.03 26.74
C SER A 373 -3.89 17.51 26.79
N PHE A 374 -3.10 16.97 27.70
CA PHE A 374 -2.95 15.52 27.88
C PHE A 374 -4.12 14.95 28.70
N ALA A 375 -4.57 13.74 28.35
CA ALA A 375 -5.61 13.02 29.08
C ALA A 375 -5.05 11.75 29.73
N GLU A 376 -5.62 11.29 30.85
CA GLU A 376 -5.16 10.09 31.57
C GLU A 376 -5.69 8.78 30.96
N ASN A 377 -6.86 8.82 30.32
CA ASN A 377 -7.47 7.63 29.71
C ASN A 377 -7.43 7.74 28.18
N SER A 378 -6.85 6.72 27.56
CA SER A 378 -7.01 6.45 26.14
C SER A 378 -8.36 5.77 25.91
N ASP A 379 -9.33 6.48 25.37
CA ASP A 379 -10.37 5.80 24.61
C ASP A 379 -9.74 5.35 23.29
N ALA A 380 -10.03 4.12 22.86
CA ALA A 380 -9.55 3.60 21.57
C ALA A 380 -10.00 4.46 20.36
N ASP A 381 -10.96 5.36 20.60
CA ASP A 381 -11.56 6.30 19.65
C ASP A 381 -11.07 7.76 19.81
N SER A 382 -10.14 8.03 20.75
CA SER A 382 -9.57 9.37 20.97
C SER A 382 -8.37 9.61 20.03
N TYR A 383 -8.36 10.75 19.34
CA TYR A 383 -7.22 11.19 18.54
C TYR A 383 -5.99 11.34 19.45
N GLY A 384 -4.94 10.58 19.15
CA GLY A 384 -3.67 10.81 19.80
C GLY A 384 -3.15 12.18 19.39
N ILE A 385 -2.54 12.91 20.33
CA ILE A 385 -1.92 14.22 20.06
C ILE A 385 -0.97 14.11 18.85
N VAL A 386 -0.19 13.03 18.76
CA VAL A 386 0.75 12.77 17.65
C VAL A 386 0.05 12.68 16.29
N ASP A 387 -1.13 12.07 16.24
CA ASP A 387 -1.90 11.92 15.00
C ASP A 387 -2.46 13.26 14.52
N GLU A 388 -2.91 14.08 15.46
CA GLU A 388 -3.40 15.43 15.16
C GLU A 388 -2.26 16.33 14.66
N ILE A 389 -1.06 16.21 15.24
CA ILE A 389 0.14 16.88 14.74
C ILE A 389 0.48 16.41 13.31
N ALA A 390 0.47 15.11 13.07
CA ALA A 390 0.73 14.53 11.75
C ALA A 390 -0.28 14.97 10.70
N ALA A 391 -1.57 14.97 11.04
CA ALA A 391 -2.64 15.44 10.17
C ALA A 391 -2.40 16.91 9.79
N ARG A 392 -2.21 17.81 10.78
CA ARG A 392 -1.95 19.24 10.54
C ARG A 392 -0.70 19.47 9.71
N ALA A 393 0.37 18.72 9.99
CA ALA A 393 1.62 18.80 9.24
C ALA A 393 1.38 18.46 7.75
N LEU A 394 0.69 17.34 7.45
CA LEU A 394 0.33 16.98 6.07
C LEU A 394 -0.55 18.04 5.40
N SER A 395 -1.56 18.56 6.09
CA SER A 395 -2.46 19.60 5.56
C SER A 395 -1.70 20.88 5.19
N SER A 396 -0.63 21.20 5.93
CA SER A 396 0.25 22.34 5.65
C SER A 396 1.31 22.07 4.56
N GLY A 397 1.32 20.87 3.99
CA GLY A 397 2.25 20.44 2.96
C GLY A 397 3.59 19.90 3.50
N ALA A 398 3.68 19.57 4.79
CA ALA A 398 4.87 18.93 5.33
C ALA A 398 5.02 17.49 4.83
N ARG A 399 6.24 16.97 4.83
CA ARG A 399 6.50 15.53 4.65
C ARG A 399 6.32 14.84 5.99
N VAL A 400 5.56 13.74 6.04
CA VAL A 400 5.36 12.97 7.27
C VAL A 400 5.81 11.53 7.07
N PHE A 401 6.53 10.99 8.05
CA PHE A 401 7.07 9.63 8.06
C PHE A 401 6.66 8.94 9.36
N SER A 402 5.88 7.87 9.26
CA SER A 402 5.55 6.97 10.39
C SER A 402 6.61 5.88 10.61
N VAL A 403 7.64 6.18 11.40
CA VAL A 403 8.76 5.27 11.65
C VAL A 403 8.57 4.51 12.97
N ARG A 404 9.46 3.56 13.28
CA ARG A 404 9.50 2.96 14.62
C ARG A 404 10.19 3.91 15.58
N ARG A 405 9.81 3.89 16.86
CA ARG A 405 10.47 4.68 17.92
C ARG A 405 12.01 4.71 17.89
N PRO A 406 12.74 3.59 17.64
CA PRO A 406 14.20 3.61 17.58
C PRO A 406 14.77 4.45 16.43
N ASP A 407 13.96 4.68 15.40
CA ASP A 407 14.30 5.47 14.22
C ASP A 407 13.99 6.96 14.36
N ILE A 408 13.39 7.37 15.49
CA ILE A 408 13.12 8.77 15.79
C ILE A 408 14.33 9.36 16.53
N PRO A 409 14.84 10.53 16.11
CA PRO A 409 15.84 11.26 16.88
C PRO A 409 15.45 11.39 18.36
N GLY A 410 16.36 11.02 19.26
CA GLY A 410 16.11 11.00 20.71
C GLY A 410 15.16 9.90 21.20
N GLN A 411 14.73 8.96 20.34
CA GLN A 411 13.81 7.86 20.66
C GLN A 411 12.51 8.32 21.34
N LYS A 412 12.04 9.49 20.92
CA LYS A 412 10.78 10.12 21.35
C LYS A 412 9.62 9.63 20.47
N GLU A 413 8.42 10.12 20.77
CA GLU A 413 7.19 9.79 20.07
C GLU A 413 7.06 10.52 18.72
N LEU A 414 7.75 11.67 18.59
CA LEU A 414 7.87 12.43 17.34
C LEU A 414 9.18 13.21 17.28
N ALA A 415 9.54 13.61 16.06
CA ALA A 415 10.59 14.59 15.79
C ALA A 415 10.18 15.46 14.60
N ALA A 416 10.19 16.78 14.78
CA ALA A 416 9.81 17.75 13.75
C ALA A 416 11.02 18.58 13.31
N ILE A 417 11.19 18.72 12.00
CA ILE A 417 12.11 19.65 11.35
C ILE A 417 11.29 20.83 10.84
N LEU A 418 11.75 22.04 11.11
CA LEU A 418 10.98 23.28 10.96
C LEU A 418 11.51 24.16 9.83
N ARG A 419 10.58 24.82 9.14
CA ARG A 419 10.83 25.75 8.03
C ARG A 419 11.56 27.02 8.50
N PHE A 420 11.35 27.41 9.74
CA PHE A 420 11.94 28.59 10.38
C PHE A 420 12.32 28.26 11.82
N PRO A 421 13.28 29.00 12.40
CA PRO A 421 13.67 28.81 13.80
C PRO A 421 12.53 29.20 14.74
N VAL A 422 12.46 28.51 15.89
CA VAL A 422 11.45 28.75 16.95
C VAL A 422 12.05 29.57 18.08
#